data_AF-A0A1Q2CV50-F1
#
_entry.id   AF-A0A1Q2CV50-F1
#
_cell.length_a   1.000
_cell.length_b   1.000
_cell.length_c   1.000
_cell.angle_alpha   90.00
_cell.angle_beta   90.00
_cell.angle_gamma   90.00
#
_symmetry.space_group_name_H-M   'P 1'
#
loop_
_entity.id
_entity.type
_entity.pdbx_description
1 polymer ?
#
loop_
_entity_poly.entity_id
_entity_poly.type
_entity_poly.pdbx_seq_one_letter_code
_entity_poly.pdbx_strand_id
1 'polypeptide(L)'
;MSEITSFAPGSGRRVRPRSRLASDAVEYDLSGTWRFAFSPRPELAPQGAEQIGFDDSGWDTITVPSHWVLQGREDWGSPIYTNINYPFPVEPPFVPDDNPTGDYRIDFDLPSDFGERVFLRFDGVESLAIVHLNGVQVGIVRGSRLAQELDVTDEAVTGRNVLHVRVHQWSAATYVEDQDQWWLPGIFP
;
A
#
# COMPACT_ATOMS: atom_id res chain seq x y z
N MET A 1 15.95 2.54 -12.17
CA MET A 1 15.73 3.32 -10.94
C MET A 1 14.79 2.51 -10.06
N SER A 2 15.02 2.49 -8.75
CA SER A 2 14.06 1.88 -7.81
C SER A 2 12.74 2.66 -7.86
N GLU A 3 11.62 1.96 -7.71
CA GLU A 3 10.32 2.61 -7.59
C GLU A 3 10.32 3.63 -6.45
N ILE A 4 10.95 3.33 -5.31
CA ILE A 4 11.05 4.25 -4.17
C ILE A 4 11.51 5.66 -4.58
N THR A 5 12.49 5.76 -5.48
CA THR A 5 13.12 7.01 -5.94
C THR A 5 12.52 7.60 -7.22
N SER A 6 11.41 7.06 -7.74
CA SER A 6 10.80 7.53 -8.97
C SER A 6 9.94 8.78 -8.76
N PHE A 7 10.12 9.80 -9.61
CA PHE A 7 9.23 10.97 -9.67
C PHE A 7 7.90 10.71 -10.41
N ALA A 8 7.70 9.50 -10.95
CA ALA A 8 6.48 9.19 -11.67
C ALA A 8 5.26 9.24 -10.73
N PRO A 9 4.08 9.65 -11.20
CA PRO A 9 2.86 9.78 -10.39
C PRO A 9 2.25 8.43 -9.96
N GLY A 10 2.99 7.32 -10.05
CA GLY A 10 2.49 5.94 -10.05
C GLY A 10 2.56 5.30 -11.44
N SER A 11 2.43 3.98 -11.49
CA SER A 11 2.53 3.17 -12.73
C SER A 11 1.58 1.97 -12.69
N GLY A 12 1.58 1.16 -13.76
CA GLY A 12 0.73 -0.02 -13.91
C GLY A 12 -0.65 0.29 -14.47
N ARG A 13 -1.65 -0.52 -14.09
CA ARG A 13 -3.01 -0.52 -14.62
C ARG A 13 -3.90 0.59 -14.04
N ARG A 14 -3.39 1.82 -13.97
CA ARG A 14 -4.08 2.94 -13.33
C ARG A 14 -5.32 3.37 -14.11
N VAL A 15 -6.43 3.52 -13.40
CA VAL A 15 -7.67 4.10 -13.95
C VAL A 15 -7.56 5.63 -13.89
N ARG A 16 -8.16 6.31 -14.88
CA ARG A 16 -8.22 7.78 -14.86
C ARG A 16 -9.00 8.27 -13.64
N PRO A 17 -8.53 9.32 -12.92
CA PRO A 17 -9.27 9.88 -11.80
C PRO A 17 -10.70 10.25 -12.17
N ARG A 18 -11.63 9.92 -11.28
CA ARG A 18 -13.07 10.17 -11.41
C ARG A 18 -13.68 10.53 -10.06
N SER A 19 -14.88 11.09 -10.07
CA SER A 19 -15.63 11.38 -8.84
C SER A 19 -15.91 10.11 -8.04
N ARG A 20 -15.88 10.21 -6.71
CA ARG A 20 -16.50 9.21 -5.82
C ARG A 20 -18.01 9.39 -5.90
N LEU A 21 -18.71 8.36 -6.37
CA LEU A 21 -20.15 8.38 -6.58
C LEU A 21 -20.80 7.37 -5.63
N ALA A 22 -21.99 7.70 -5.14
CA ALA A 22 -22.90 6.66 -4.66
C ALA A 22 -23.38 5.88 -5.90
N SER A 23 -22.96 4.64 -6.02
CA SER A 23 -23.30 3.75 -7.14
C SER A 23 -24.10 2.56 -6.64
N ASP A 24 -24.86 1.94 -7.53
CA ASP A 24 -25.47 0.61 -7.37
C ASP A 24 -24.55 -0.53 -7.86
N ALA A 25 -23.30 -0.20 -8.22
CA ALA A 25 -22.31 -1.20 -8.60
C ALA A 25 -21.95 -2.06 -7.38
N VAL A 26 -21.63 -3.33 -7.61
CA VAL A 26 -21.20 -4.22 -6.53
C VAL A 26 -19.87 -3.71 -5.98
N GLU A 27 -19.83 -3.49 -4.66
CA GLU A 27 -18.62 -3.14 -3.93
C GLU A 27 -18.30 -4.23 -2.92
N TYR A 28 -17.03 -4.54 -2.77
CA TYR A 28 -16.54 -5.49 -1.78
C TYR A 28 -15.48 -4.81 -0.93
N ASP A 29 -15.80 -4.59 0.35
CA ASP A 29 -14.90 -3.96 1.30
C ASP A 29 -13.84 -4.97 1.76
N LEU A 30 -12.57 -4.65 1.49
CA LEU A 30 -11.42 -5.45 1.92
C LEU A 30 -10.87 -5.01 3.29
N SER A 31 -11.53 -4.07 3.97
CA SER A 31 -11.20 -3.69 5.35
C SER A 31 -11.37 -4.88 6.29
N GLY A 32 -10.53 -4.93 7.33
CA GLY A 32 -10.51 -6.02 8.29
C GLY A 32 -9.10 -6.37 8.72
N THR A 33 -8.87 -7.63 9.08
CA THR A 33 -7.58 -8.11 9.58
C THR A 33 -6.75 -8.70 8.45
N TRP A 34 -5.60 -8.11 8.18
CA TRP A 34 -4.65 -8.57 7.16
C TRP A 34 -3.43 -9.21 7.82
N ARG A 35 -2.73 -10.08 7.09
CA ARG A 35 -1.38 -10.53 7.46
C ARG A 35 -0.41 -9.38 7.24
N PHE A 36 0.53 -9.22 8.17
CA PHE A 36 1.45 -8.10 8.17
C PHE A 36 2.86 -8.52 8.56
N ALA A 37 3.85 -8.11 7.76
CA ALA A 37 5.26 -8.21 8.09
C ALA A 37 5.89 -6.81 8.03
N PHE A 38 6.53 -6.43 9.14
CA PHE A 38 7.31 -5.20 9.22
C PHE A 38 8.79 -5.51 8.92
N SER A 39 9.43 -4.65 8.13
CA SER A 39 10.87 -4.67 7.88
C SER A 39 11.45 -3.27 8.08
N PRO A 40 12.56 -3.11 8.82
CA PRO A 40 13.14 -1.79 9.07
C PRO A 40 13.78 -1.19 7.82
N ARG A 41 14.05 -2.01 6.79
CA ARG A 41 14.59 -1.59 5.50
C ARG A 41 13.96 -2.38 4.33
N PRO A 42 13.86 -1.79 3.13
CA PRO A 42 13.27 -2.45 1.97
C PRO A 42 13.99 -3.74 1.56
N GLU A 43 15.31 -3.81 1.71
CA GLU A 43 16.11 -4.99 1.36
C GLU A 43 15.90 -6.20 2.30
N LEU A 44 15.33 -5.97 3.48
CA LEU A 44 14.98 -7.01 4.45
C LEU A 44 13.54 -7.50 4.29
N ALA A 45 12.76 -6.84 3.44
CA ALA A 45 11.37 -7.21 3.19
C ALA A 45 11.27 -8.63 2.61
N PRO A 46 10.26 -9.43 3.00
CA PRO A 46 10.11 -10.81 2.54
C PRO A 46 10.13 -10.92 1.02
N GLN A 47 10.97 -11.80 0.48
CA GLN A 47 11.04 -12.03 -0.97
C GLN A 47 9.96 -13.02 -1.41
N GLY A 48 9.26 -12.74 -2.51
CA GLY A 48 8.22 -13.61 -3.04
C GLY A 48 6.88 -13.53 -2.31
N ALA A 49 6.68 -12.54 -1.43
CA ALA A 49 5.43 -12.34 -0.70
C ALA A 49 4.22 -12.09 -1.63
N GLU A 50 4.47 -11.64 -2.86
CA GLU A 50 3.44 -11.47 -3.89
C GLU A 50 2.87 -12.81 -4.40
N GLN A 51 3.62 -13.91 -4.25
CA GLN A 51 3.24 -15.22 -4.80
C GLN A 51 2.04 -15.81 -4.07
N ILE A 52 1.11 -16.42 -4.83
CA ILE A 52 -0.10 -17.06 -4.29
C ILE A 52 0.24 -18.13 -3.24
N GLY A 53 1.32 -18.89 -3.47
CA GLY A 53 1.74 -19.99 -2.60
C GLY A 53 2.67 -19.60 -1.45
N PHE A 54 2.95 -18.30 -1.23
CA PHE A 54 3.82 -17.88 -0.14
C PHE A 54 3.16 -18.16 1.22
N ASP A 55 3.92 -18.78 2.13
CA ASP A 55 3.50 -19.08 3.50
C ASP A 55 3.72 -17.86 4.42
N ASP A 56 2.63 -17.18 4.74
CA ASP A 56 2.58 -16.07 5.70
C ASP A 56 1.97 -16.48 7.05
N SER A 57 1.88 -17.78 7.34
CA SER A 57 1.31 -18.27 8.60
C SER A 57 2.06 -17.75 9.83
N GLY A 58 3.35 -17.44 9.68
CA GLY A 58 4.21 -16.84 10.71
C GLY A 58 4.15 -15.31 10.79
N TRP A 59 3.39 -14.63 9.93
CA TRP A 59 3.25 -13.18 9.96
C TRP A 59 2.32 -12.75 11.08
N ASP A 60 2.59 -11.56 11.62
CA ASP A 60 1.67 -10.84 12.49
C ASP A 60 0.38 -10.48 11.73
N THR A 61 -0.56 -9.84 12.42
CA THR A 61 -1.76 -9.28 11.81
C THR A 61 -1.91 -7.79 12.10
N ILE A 62 -2.58 -7.08 11.20
CA ILE A 62 -2.88 -5.65 11.35
C ILE A 62 -4.31 -5.38 10.87
N THR A 63 -5.00 -4.45 11.52
CA THR A 63 -6.29 -3.95 11.03
C THR A 63 -6.05 -2.98 9.87
N VAL A 64 -6.73 -3.18 8.76
CA VAL A 64 -6.83 -2.23 7.65
C VAL A 64 -8.26 -1.67 7.65
N PRO A 65 -8.44 -0.34 7.65
CA PRO A 65 -7.39 0.66 7.57
C PRO A 65 -6.73 1.02 8.91
N SER A 66 -5.43 1.28 8.91
CA SER A 66 -4.70 1.85 10.06
C SER A 66 -3.29 2.32 9.70
N HIS A 67 -2.68 3.08 10.62
CA HIS A 67 -1.24 3.34 10.62
C HIS A 67 -0.52 2.30 11.48
N TRP A 68 0.55 1.68 10.98
CA TRP A 68 1.22 0.61 11.72
C TRP A 68 1.92 1.12 12.99
N VAL A 69 2.38 2.37 12.98
CA VAL A 69 3.03 3.03 14.12
C VAL A 69 2.07 3.34 15.29
N LEU A 70 0.76 3.14 15.10
CA LEU A 70 -0.28 3.36 16.12
C LEU A 70 -0.85 2.03 16.69
N GLN A 71 -0.25 0.89 16.36
CA GLN A 71 -0.72 -0.43 16.79
C GLN A 71 -0.25 -0.81 18.22
N GLY A 72 0.47 0.07 18.91
CA GLY A 72 1.05 -0.21 20.23
C GLY A 72 2.22 -1.20 20.20
N ARG A 73 2.81 -1.42 19.03
CA ARG A 73 3.97 -2.28 18.76
C ARG A 73 5.21 -1.41 18.60
N GLU A 74 6.09 -1.39 19.60
CA GLU A 74 7.34 -0.60 19.54
C GLU A 74 8.27 -1.08 18.42
N ASP A 75 8.21 -2.36 18.06
CA ASP A 75 9.00 -2.98 17.00
C ASP A 75 8.57 -2.58 15.58
N TRP A 76 7.42 -1.91 15.43
CA TRP A 76 6.96 -1.35 14.14
C TRP A 76 7.22 0.16 14.03
N GLY A 77 7.97 0.72 14.99
CA GLY A 77 8.31 2.13 15.04
C GLY A 77 7.32 2.98 15.84
N SER A 78 7.39 4.29 15.67
CA SER A 78 6.58 5.25 16.42
C SER A 78 6.26 6.47 15.56
N PRO A 79 5.20 7.22 15.86
CA PRO A 79 4.90 8.49 15.19
C PRO A 79 6.07 9.47 15.29
N ILE A 80 6.34 10.19 14.20
CA ILE A 80 7.36 11.24 14.16
C ILE A 80 6.64 12.56 13.92
N TYR A 81 6.92 13.60 14.70
CA TYR A 81 6.39 14.94 14.46
C TYR A 81 7.50 15.87 13.97
N THR A 82 7.24 16.56 12.86
CA THR A 82 8.03 17.69 12.41
C THR A 82 7.08 18.77 11.87
N ASN A 83 7.53 20.04 11.92
CA ASN A 83 6.77 21.14 11.31
C ASN A 83 7.29 21.44 9.90
N ILE A 84 8.49 22.03 9.79
CA ILE A 84 9.11 22.45 8.51
C ILE A 84 10.26 21.53 8.10
N ASN A 85 10.90 20.87 9.07
CA ASN A 85 12.11 20.09 8.81
C ASN A 85 11.71 18.68 8.41
N TYR A 86 12.24 18.17 7.30
CA TYR A 86 12.16 16.74 6.99
C TYR A 86 12.83 15.90 8.10
N PRO A 87 12.28 14.71 8.43
CA PRO A 87 12.89 13.80 9.40
C PRO A 87 14.07 12.98 8.80
N PHE A 88 14.58 13.38 7.63
CA PHE A 88 15.68 12.73 6.93
C PHE A 88 16.50 13.74 6.08
N PRO A 89 17.71 13.39 5.61
CA PRO A 89 18.53 14.27 4.75
C PRO A 89 17.81 14.69 3.47
N VAL A 90 17.88 15.99 3.13
CA VAL A 90 17.17 16.55 1.98
C VAL A 90 18.02 16.41 0.71
N GLU A 91 17.89 15.27 0.03
CA GLU A 91 18.62 14.93 -1.19
C GLU A 91 17.68 14.31 -2.26
N PRO A 92 16.72 15.06 -2.84
CA PRO A 92 15.74 14.47 -3.76
C PRO A 92 16.37 13.82 -5.01
N PRO A 93 15.88 12.65 -5.47
CA PRO A 93 14.74 11.86 -4.96
C PRO A 93 15.11 10.80 -3.90
N PHE A 94 16.32 10.84 -3.34
CA PHE A 94 16.83 9.80 -2.46
C PHE A 94 16.17 9.84 -1.08
N VAL A 95 16.06 8.68 -0.45
CA VAL A 95 15.48 8.50 0.90
C VAL A 95 16.46 7.69 1.74
N PRO A 96 16.33 7.68 3.08
CA PRO A 96 17.21 6.90 3.95
C PRO A 96 17.20 5.40 3.63
N ASP A 97 18.32 4.72 3.91
CA ASP A 97 18.37 3.25 3.91
C ASP A 97 17.43 2.66 4.98
N ASP A 98 17.38 3.30 6.16
CA ASP A 98 16.40 3.01 7.21
C ASP A 98 15.01 3.52 6.77
N ASN A 99 14.37 2.74 5.90
CA ASN A 99 13.06 3.00 5.34
C ASN A 99 12.08 1.89 5.73
N PRO A 100 11.34 2.09 6.84
CA PRO A 100 10.32 1.15 7.29
C PRO A 100 9.37 0.74 6.18
N THR A 101 9.26 -0.57 6.00
CA THR A 101 8.53 -1.21 4.91
C THR A 101 7.56 -2.22 5.50
N GLY A 102 6.27 -2.05 5.19
CA GLY A 102 5.19 -2.94 5.62
C GLY A 102 4.68 -3.77 4.45
N ASP A 103 4.75 -5.09 4.57
CA ASP A 103 4.10 -6.02 3.64
C ASP A 103 2.76 -6.46 4.20
N TYR A 104 1.70 -6.22 3.43
CA TYR A 104 0.31 -6.56 3.76
C TYR A 104 -0.16 -7.69 2.83
N ARG A 105 -0.82 -8.72 3.37
CA ARG A 105 -1.44 -9.80 2.58
C ARG A 105 -2.84 -10.13 3.05
N ILE A 106 -3.75 -10.38 2.11
CA ILE A 106 -5.10 -10.87 2.38
C ILE A 106 -5.55 -11.83 1.28
N ASP A 107 -6.20 -12.91 1.69
CA ASP A 107 -7.03 -13.76 0.82
C ASP A 107 -8.46 -13.22 0.82
N PHE A 108 -9.09 -13.13 -0.35
CA PHE A 108 -10.51 -12.76 -0.46
C PHE A 108 -11.21 -13.56 -1.56
N ASP A 109 -12.51 -13.79 -1.40
CA ASP A 109 -13.34 -14.49 -2.38
C ASP A 109 -14.15 -13.50 -3.20
N LEU A 110 -13.90 -13.47 -4.52
CA LEU A 110 -14.66 -12.65 -5.45
C LEU A 110 -15.89 -13.43 -5.95
N PRO A 111 -17.12 -12.92 -5.78
CA PRO A 111 -18.30 -13.64 -6.19
C PRO A 111 -18.46 -13.60 -7.72
N SER A 112 -19.12 -14.63 -8.28
CA SER A 112 -19.27 -14.78 -9.72
C SER A 112 -20.09 -13.69 -10.40
N ASP A 113 -20.86 -12.93 -9.64
CA ASP A 113 -21.73 -11.83 -10.07
C ASP A 113 -21.12 -10.44 -9.83
N PHE A 114 -19.83 -10.33 -9.49
CA PHE A 114 -19.16 -9.05 -9.25
C PHE A 114 -19.11 -8.13 -10.49
N GLY A 115 -19.12 -8.73 -11.68
CA GLY A 115 -19.18 -8.02 -12.97
C GLY A 115 -17.95 -8.23 -13.86
N GLU A 116 -18.02 -7.72 -15.08
CA GLU A 116 -16.99 -7.92 -16.13
C GLU A 116 -15.75 -7.03 -15.95
N ARG A 117 -15.83 -5.97 -15.13
CA ARG A 117 -14.70 -5.08 -14.85
C ARG A 117 -14.49 -4.98 -13.36
N VAL A 118 -13.25 -5.20 -12.94
CA VAL A 118 -12.87 -5.23 -11.52
C VAL A 118 -11.86 -4.13 -11.27
N PHE A 119 -12.17 -3.23 -10.34
CA PHE A 119 -11.29 -2.15 -9.93
C PHE A 119 -10.90 -2.33 -8.48
N LEU A 120 -9.60 -2.31 -8.20
CA LEU A 120 -9.09 -2.22 -6.84
C LEU A 120 -8.89 -0.74 -6.49
N ARG A 121 -9.53 -0.28 -5.41
CA ARG A 121 -9.50 1.11 -4.98
C ARG A 121 -8.80 1.27 -3.64
N PHE A 122 -7.83 2.17 -3.59
CA PHE A 122 -7.22 2.67 -2.36
C PHE A 122 -7.71 4.10 -2.14
N ASP A 123 -8.28 4.40 -0.97
CA ASP A 123 -8.67 5.77 -0.61
C ASP A 123 -7.48 6.57 -0.01
N GLY A 124 -6.50 5.88 0.58
CA GLY A 124 -5.23 6.46 1.04
C GLY A 124 -4.18 5.39 1.39
N VAL A 125 -2.90 5.71 1.17
CA VAL A 125 -1.73 4.86 1.53
C VAL A 125 -0.50 5.73 1.70
N GLU A 126 0.18 5.71 2.86
CA GLU A 126 1.35 6.55 3.13
C GLU A 126 2.66 5.74 3.11
N SER A 127 3.64 6.01 2.24
CA SER A 127 3.65 7.02 1.13
C SER A 127 3.69 6.44 -0.28
N LEU A 128 4.12 5.19 -0.40
CA LEU A 128 4.24 4.46 -1.66
C LEU A 128 3.77 3.02 -1.46
N ALA A 129 2.79 2.58 -2.25
CA ALA A 129 2.38 1.17 -2.32
C ALA A 129 2.77 0.54 -3.66
N ILE A 130 3.37 -0.65 -3.60
CA ILE A 130 3.54 -1.56 -4.74
C ILE A 130 2.51 -2.68 -4.57
N VAL A 131 1.60 -2.81 -5.54
CA VAL A 131 0.41 -3.64 -5.42
C VAL A 131 0.50 -4.83 -6.36
N HIS A 132 0.27 -6.03 -5.81
CA HIS A 132 0.21 -7.28 -6.55
C HIS A 132 -1.12 -7.98 -6.32
N LEU A 133 -1.74 -8.49 -7.38
CA LEU A 133 -2.89 -9.38 -7.30
C LEU A 133 -2.51 -10.71 -7.93
N ASN A 134 -2.70 -11.82 -7.21
CA ASN A 134 -2.42 -13.16 -7.70
C ASN A 134 -0.99 -13.34 -8.26
N GLY A 135 0.01 -12.71 -7.62
CA GLY A 135 1.42 -12.74 -8.06
C GLY A 135 1.79 -11.77 -9.17
N VAL A 136 0.85 -11.01 -9.73
CA VAL A 136 1.08 -10.04 -10.81
C VAL A 136 1.10 -8.63 -10.24
N GLN A 137 2.17 -7.87 -10.51
CA GLN A 137 2.21 -6.45 -10.14
C GLN A 137 1.19 -5.67 -10.97
N VAL A 138 0.12 -5.19 -10.33
CA VAL A 138 -0.97 -4.46 -11.00
C VAL A 138 -0.73 -2.95 -11.01
N GLY A 139 0.06 -2.43 -10.07
CA GLY A 139 0.44 -1.02 -10.13
C GLY A 139 1.17 -0.48 -8.91
N ILE A 140 1.41 0.83 -8.99
CA ILE A 140 2.11 1.60 -7.97
C ILE A 140 1.29 2.82 -7.60
N VAL A 141 0.99 2.95 -6.32
CA VAL A 141 0.12 3.95 -5.70
C VAL A 141 0.98 4.95 -4.91
N ARG A 142 0.78 6.25 -5.13
CA ARG A 142 1.48 7.40 -4.51
C ARG A 142 0.58 8.61 -4.33
N GLY A 143 0.90 9.48 -3.39
CA GLY A 143 0.07 10.63 -3.04
C GLY A 143 -0.85 10.21 -1.93
N SER A 144 -0.34 10.30 -0.71
CA SER A 144 -0.79 9.54 0.45
C SER A 144 -2.26 9.72 0.79
N ARG A 145 -2.79 10.91 0.51
CA ARG A 145 -4.17 11.32 0.78
C ARG A 145 -5.04 11.38 -0.49
N LEU A 146 -4.60 10.76 -1.58
CA LEU A 146 -5.31 10.73 -2.87
C LEU A 146 -5.78 9.33 -3.21
N ALA A 147 -7.08 9.22 -3.52
CA ALA A 147 -7.64 7.96 -3.96
C ALA A 147 -7.10 7.53 -5.32
N GLN A 148 -6.81 6.24 -5.47
CA GLN A 148 -6.35 5.63 -6.71
C GLN A 148 -7.05 4.31 -6.98
N GLU A 149 -7.33 4.09 -8.25
CA GLU A 149 -7.98 2.89 -8.76
C GLU A 149 -7.04 2.18 -9.74
N LEU A 150 -6.95 0.86 -9.62
CA LEU A 150 -6.22 -0.04 -10.50
C LEU A 150 -7.24 -0.96 -11.19
N ASP A 151 -7.17 -1.05 -12.52
CA ASP A 151 -7.90 -2.04 -13.30
C ASP A 151 -7.23 -3.40 -13.13
N VAL A 152 -7.93 -4.31 -12.46
CA VAL A 152 -7.44 -5.67 -12.17
C VAL A 152 -8.29 -6.73 -12.87
N THR A 153 -9.02 -6.32 -13.92
CA THR A 153 -9.97 -7.17 -14.63
C THR A 153 -9.32 -8.45 -15.18
N ASP A 154 -8.08 -8.37 -15.66
CA ASP A 154 -7.37 -9.52 -16.25
C ASP A 154 -6.74 -10.44 -15.18
N GLU A 155 -6.52 -9.93 -13.97
CA GLU A 155 -5.84 -10.63 -12.88
C GLU A 155 -6.80 -11.24 -11.86
N ALA A 156 -7.96 -10.63 -11.67
CA ALA A 156 -8.97 -11.09 -10.73
C ALA A 156 -9.67 -12.35 -11.24
N VAL A 157 -9.90 -13.32 -10.36
CA VAL A 157 -10.59 -14.58 -10.68
C VAL A 157 -11.82 -14.77 -9.79
N THR A 158 -12.84 -15.47 -10.29
CA THR A 158 -13.95 -15.90 -9.43
C THR A 158 -13.46 -16.85 -8.34
N GLY A 159 -13.90 -16.65 -7.11
CA GLY A 159 -13.41 -17.37 -5.93
C GLY A 159 -12.16 -16.72 -5.34
N ARG A 160 -11.22 -17.55 -4.85
CA ARG A 160 -10.08 -17.07 -4.06
C ARG A 160 -9.10 -16.24 -4.89
N ASN A 161 -8.78 -15.06 -4.38
CA ASN A 161 -7.73 -14.16 -4.84
C ASN A 161 -6.77 -13.82 -3.68
N VAL A 162 -5.52 -13.52 -4.02
CA VAL A 162 -4.49 -13.09 -3.07
C VAL A 162 -4.05 -11.68 -3.42
N LEU A 163 -4.29 -10.73 -2.50
CA LEU A 163 -3.80 -9.36 -2.60
C LEU A 163 -2.56 -9.18 -1.72
N HIS A 164 -1.49 -8.69 -2.31
CA HIS A 164 -0.28 -8.27 -1.59
C HIS A 164 0.00 -6.79 -1.87
N VAL A 165 0.29 -6.04 -0.80
CA VAL A 165 0.61 -4.62 -0.88
C VAL A 165 1.87 -4.38 -0.07
N ARG A 166 2.94 -3.91 -0.72
CA ARG A 166 4.15 -3.45 -0.03
C ARG A 166 4.11 -1.94 0.09
N VAL A 167 4.14 -1.43 1.31
CA VAL A 167 4.12 0.00 1.62
C VAL A 167 5.47 0.45 2.14
N HIS A 168 6.02 1.52 1.58
CA HIS A 168 7.23 2.16 2.07
C HIS A 168 6.88 3.50 2.75
N GLN A 169 7.44 3.73 3.94
CA GLN A 169 7.25 4.98 4.66
C GLN A 169 7.83 6.17 3.87
N TRP A 170 9.08 6.05 3.43
CA TRP A 170 9.76 7.08 2.65
C TRP A 170 9.80 6.74 1.17
N SER A 171 9.51 7.73 0.34
CA SER A 171 9.66 7.66 -1.11
C SER A 171 9.95 9.03 -1.69
N ALA A 172 10.21 9.12 -3.00
CA ALA A 172 10.31 10.40 -3.69
C ALA A 172 9.06 11.28 -3.52
N ALA A 173 7.88 10.68 -3.24
CA ALA A 173 6.65 11.41 -2.95
C ALA A 173 6.68 12.11 -1.58
N THR A 174 7.50 11.66 -0.64
CA THR A 174 7.64 12.28 0.68
C THR A 174 8.09 13.74 0.58
N TYR A 175 8.92 14.08 -0.41
CA TYR A 175 9.36 15.47 -0.67
C TYR A 175 8.26 16.45 -1.08
N VAL A 176 7.04 15.96 -1.35
CA VAL A 176 5.86 16.80 -1.61
C VAL A 176 4.76 16.59 -0.57
N GLU A 177 5.08 15.93 0.55
CA GLU A 177 4.18 15.58 1.64
C GLU A 177 4.69 16.04 3.01
N ASP A 178 5.33 17.22 3.05
CA ASP A 178 5.89 17.85 4.25
C ASP A 178 4.89 18.82 4.91
N GLN A 179 3.75 18.29 5.37
CA GLN A 179 2.78 19.05 6.14
C GLN A 179 3.21 19.11 7.63
N ASP A 180 2.82 20.19 8.33
CA ASP A 180 2.97 20.31 9.79
C ASP A 180 2.04 19.32 10.50
N GLN A 181 2.49 18.07 10.65
CA GLN A 181 1.72 16.96 11.19
C GLN A 181 2.62 15.80 11.65
N TRP A 182 2.00 14.71 12.09
CA TRP A 182 2.69 13.45 12.35
C TRP A 182 2.90 12.67 11.04
N TRP A 183 4.08 12.06 10.89
CA TRP A 183 4.36 11.06 9.86
C TRP A 183 3.81 9.70 10.31
N LEU A 184 2.86 9.16 9.55
CA LEU A 184 2.03 8.02 9.95
C LEU A 184 1.87 7.07 8.76
N PRO A 185 2.83 6.17 8.51
CA PRO A 185 2.75 5.28 7.37
C PRO A 185 1.73 4.14 7.56
N GLY A 186 1.21 3.64 6.44
CA GLY A 186 0.26 2.52 6.41
C GLY A 186 -0.80 2.63 5.32
N ILE A 187 -1.73 1.69 5.30
CA ILE A 187 -2.94 1.73 4.47
C ILE A 187 -4.04 2.37 5.34
N PHE A 188 -4.32 3.65 5.10
CA PHE A 188 -5.17 4.49 5.94
C PHE A 188 -6.15 5.31 5.07
N PRO A 189 -7.31 5.74 5.57
CA PRO A 189 -8.28 6.53 4.81
C PRO A 189 -8.11 8.03 5.07
#